data_AF-A0AAW7NK04-F1
#
_entry.id   AF-A0AAW7NK04-F1
#
_cell.length_a   1.000
_cell.length_b   1.000
_cell.length_c   1.000
_cell.angle_alpha   90.00
_cell.angle_beta   90.00
_cell.angle_gamma   90.00
#
_symmetry.space_group_name_H-M   'P 1'
#
loop_
_entity.id
_entity.type
_entity.pdbx_description
1 polymer ?
#
loop_
_entity_poly.entity_id
_entity_poly.type
_entity_poly.pdbx_seq_one_letter_code
_entity_poly.pdbx_strand_id
1 'polypeptide(L)' 'MWEPTALSCPKCSNSLYIHFDGEEAHFECELIECDYERTIDMQEVIDND' A
#
# COMPACT_ATOMS: atom_id res chain seq x y z
N MET A 1 -2.46 -11.19 4.45
CA MET A 1 -1.11 -11.61 3.99
C MET A 1 -0.56 -10.48 3.15
N TRP A 2 0.72 -10.14 3.31
CA TRP A 2 1.38 -9.07 2.55
C TRP A 2 1.90 -9.61 1.22
N GLU A 3 1.53 -8.95 0.13
CA GLU A 3 1.93 -9.29 -1.23
C GLU A 3 2.81 -8.20 -1.84
N PRO A 4 3.85 -8.53 -2.60
CA PRO A 4 4.66 -7.53 -3.29
C PRO A 4 3.85 -6.88 -4.43
N THR A 5 3.98 -5.57 -4.60
CA THR A 5 3.39 -4.84 -5.73
C THR A 5 4.40 -4.65 -6.86
N ALA A 6 3.91 -4.33 -8.06
CA ALA A 6 4.76 -3.92 -9.18
C ALA A 6 5.26 -2.45 -9.06
N LEU A 7 4.83 -1.73 -8.03
CA LEU A 7 5.18 -0.34 -7.81
C LEU A 7 6.38 -0.25 -6.86
N SER A 8 7.20 0.78 -7.05
CA SER A 8 8.25 1.12 -6.11
C SER A 8 7.71 2.07 -5.03
N CYS A 9 8.26 1.94 -3.82
CA CYS A 9 7.95 2.82 -2.73
C CYS A 9 8.27 4.28 -3.11
N PRO A 10 7.33 5.23 -2.99
CA PRO A 10 7.55 6.60 -3.47
C PRO A 10 8.60 7.37 -2.67
N LYS A 11 8.85 7.02 -1.40
CA LYS A 11 9.83 7.73 -0.56
C LYS A 11 11.28 7.27 -0.75
N CYS A 12 11.49 5.98 -0.98
CA CYS A 12 12.81 5.34 -0.92
C CYS A 12 13.13 4.48 -2.15
N SER A 13 12.21 4.39 -3.11
CA SER A 13 12.34 3.56 -4.33
C SER A 13 12.54 2.06 -4.07
N ASN A 14 12.27 1.59 -2.85
CA ASN A 14 12.37 0.17 -2.50
C ASN A 14 11.08 -0.61 -2.81
N SER A 15 11.01 -1.88 -2.44
CA SER A 15 9.82 -2.72 -2.60
C SER A 15 8.62 -2.18 -1.82
N LEU A 16 7.48 -2.09 -2.50
CA LEU A 16 6.18 -1.73 -1.90
C LEU A 16 5.32 -2.99 -1.77
N TYR A 17 4.79 -3.22 -0.58
CA TYR A 17 3.90 -4.33 -0.26
C TYR A 17 2.48 -3.83 -0.06
N ILE A 18 1.52 -4.72 -0.33
CA ILE A 18 0.10 -4.48 -0.14
C ILE A 18 -0.52 -5.59 0.72
N HIS A 19 -1.43 -5.21 1.61
CA HIS A 19 -2.28 -6.11 2.37
C HIS A 19 -3.72 -5.65 2.27
N PHE A 20 -4.61 -6.54 1.86
CA PHE A 20 -6.05 -6.30 1.89
C PHE A 20 -6.65 -6.77 3.21
N ASP A 21 -7.36 -5.89 3.90
CA ASP A 21 -8.20 -6.19 5.05
C ASP A 21 -9.64 -5.72 4.78
N GLY A 22 -10.51 -6.65 4.39
CA GLY A 22 -11.86 -6.32 3.97
C GLY A 22 -11.90 -5.36 2.78
N GLU A 23 -12.36 -4.14 3.03
CA GLU A 23 -12.49 -3.06 2.04
C GLU A 23 -11.31 -2.07 2.08
N GLU A 24 -10.34 -2.30 2.97
CA GLU A 24 -9.13 -1.50 3.08
C GLU A 24 -7.96 -2.17 2.36
N ALA A 25 -7.20 -1.37 1.61
CA ALA A 25 -5.92 -1.72 1.02
C ALA A 25 -4.81 -0.96 1.77
N HIS A 26 -4.03 -1.69 2.56
CA HIS A 26 -2.87 -1.18 3.26
C HIS A 26 -1.62 -1.36 2.41
N PHE A 27 -0.82 -0.30 2.31
CA PHE A 27 0.45 -0.25 1.61
C PHE A 27 1.55 0.05 2.60
N GLU A 28 2.63 -0.73 2.54
CA GLU A 28 3.80 -0.56 3.40
C GLU A 28 5.07 -0.79 2.58
N CYS A 29 6.09 0.04 2.80
CA CYS A 29 7.39 -0.17 2.20
C CYS A 29 8.27 -1.04 3.08
N GLU A 30 9.24 -1.72 2.47
CA GLU A 30 10.21 -2.52 3.24
C GLU A 30 10.89 -1.67 4.34
N LEU A 31 10.58 -2.01 5.60
CA LEU A 31 10.85 -1.22 6.81
C LEU A 31 12.33 -0.99 7.13
N ILE A 32 13.25 -1.66 6.43
CA ILE A 32 14.69 -1.57 6.71
C ILE A 32 15.22 -0.14 6.45
N GLU A 33 14.62 0.61 5.52
CA GLU A 33 15.15 1.93 5.12
C GLU A 33 14.06 3.02 4.98
N CYS A 34 12.79 2.73 5.30
CA CYS A 34 11.69 3.57 4.84
C CYS A 34 10.43 3.47 5.70
N ASP A 35 10.04 4.58 6.30
CA ASP A 35 8.77 4.74 7.02
C ASP A 35 7.72 5.33 6.06
N TYR A 36 7.11 4.45 5.26
CA TYR A 36 5.98 4.77 4.40
C TYR A 36 4.89 3.73 4.60
N GLU A 37 3.78 4.21 5.15
CA GLU A 37 2.53 3.50 5.25
C GLU A 37 1.42 4.34 4.58
N ARG A 38 0.47 3.65 3.93
CA ARG A 38 -0.74 4.29 3.40
C ARG A 38 -1.89 3.29 3.42
N THR A 39 -3.05 3.71 3.91
CA THR A 39 -4.29 2.95 3.77
C THR A 39 -5.18 3.62 2.74
N ILE A 40 -5.83 2.83 1.90
CA ILE A 40 -6.84 3.27 0.93
C ILE A 40 -8.11 2.48 1.22
N ASP A 41 -9.21 3.19 1.50
CA ASP A 41 -10.53 2.58 1.53
C ASP A 41 -11.03 2.42 0.09
N MET A 42 -11.33 1.19 -0.31
CA MET A 42 -11.79 0.89 -1.67
C MET A 42 -13.22 1.38 -1.93
N GLN A 43 -14.06 1.53 -0.89
CA GLN A 43 -15.39 2.14 -1.08
C GLN A 43 -15.26 3.61 -1.52
N GLU A 44 -14.36 4.37 -0.91
CA GLU A 44 -14.13 5.78 -1.28
C GLU A 44 -13.68 5.98 -2.73
N VAL A 45 -13.06 4.95 -3.34
CA VAL A 45 -12.63 4.99 -4.74
C VAL A 45 -13.78 4.63 -5.69
N ILE A 46 -14.70 3.76 -5.28
CA ILE A 46 -15.86 3.31 -6.08
C ILE A 46 -16.99 4.36 -6.08
N ASP A 47 -17.21 5.04 -4.96
CA ASP A 47 -18.25 6.08 -4.83
C ASP A 47 -17.86 7.43 -5.48
N ASN A 48 -16.68 7.54 -6.08
CA ASN A 48 -16.17 8.74 -6.76
C ASN A 48 -16.27 8.70 -8.29
N ASP A 49 -17.06 7.77 -8.85
CA ASP A 49 -17.37 7.66 -10.29
C ASP A 49 -18.76 8.23 -10.64
#